data_AF-A0A100VZD7-F1
#
_entry.id   AF-A0A100VZD7-F1
#
_cell.length_a   1.000
_cell.length_b   1.000
_cell.length_c   1.000
_cell.angle_alpha   90.00
_cell.angle_beta   90.00
_cell.angle_gamma   90.00
#
_symmetry.space_group_name_H-M   'P 1'
#
loop_
_entity.id
_entity.type
_entity.pdbx_description
1 polymer ?
#
loop_
_entity_poly.entity_id
_entity_poly.type
_entity_poly.pdbx_seq_one_letter_code
_entity_poly.pdbx_strand_id
1 'polypeptide(L)'
;MTDDLGAGQIYVPADSPMRPLWDAIRKLPCPMVKYPNVALQGEPRPEVGDIHPSQPWQPIGAKVDGSPDVSVNHIVPKVELLYLPRFLELSADHMWEVIHGALNLQWLPTRVSRFHKGSRNAEDMVGVDEAWKQEQIALQHRKRRELTEIIHALADSAVH
;
A
#
# COMPACT_ATOMS: atom_id res chain seq x y z
N MET A 1 10.46 -6.43 -23.44
CA MET A 1 10.37 -7.54 -22.48
C MET A 1 9.18 -7.23 -21.59
N THR A 2 8.11 -7.98 -21.69
CA THR A 2 6.98 -7.90 -20.76
C THR A 2 7.38 -8.70 -19.53
N ASP A 3 8.01 -8.04 -18.56
CA ASP A 3 8.21 -8.62 -17.24
C ASP A 3 6.84 -8.70 -16.56
N ASP A 4 6.17 -9.83 -16.78
CA ASP A 4 5.03 -10.23 -15.98
C ASP A 4 5.57 -10.57 -14.58
N LEU A 5 5.52 -9.58 -13.68
CA LEU A 5 5.90 -9.74 -12.27
C LEU A 5 4.92 -10.66 -11.50
N GLY A 6 3.97 -11.31 -12.18
CA GLY A 6 3.01 -12.26 -11.62
C GLY A 6 2.04 -11.62 -10.63
N ALA A 7 1.10 -12.44 -10.14
CA ALA A 7 0.33 -12.10 -8.95
C ALA A 7 1.28 -12.06 -7.75
N GLY A 8 1.37 -10.90 -7.08
CA GLY A 8 2.30 -10.69 -5.97
C GLY A 8 2.02 -11.62 -4.78
N GLN A 9 3.09 -12.13 -4.17
CA GLN A 9 3.00 -13.01 -3.00
C GLN A 9 2.47 -12.23 -1.78
N ILE A 10 1.33 -12.66 -1.24
CA ILE A 10 0.61 -11.96 -0.13
C ILE A 10 0.82 -12.60 1.24
N TYR A 11 1.72 -13.57 1.36
CA TYR A 11 1.89 -14.34 2.58
C TYR A 11 3.34 -14.81 2.79
N VAL A 12 3.80 -14.76 4.05
CA VAL A 12 5.09 -15.31 4.48
C VAL A 12 4.83 -16.52 5.41
N PRO A 13 5.16 -17.75 4.98
CA PRO A 13 5.05 -18.96 5.82
C PRO A 13 5.75 -18.80 7.17
N ALA A 14 5.26 -19.50 8.19
CA ALA A 14 5.78 -19.40 9.55
C ALA A 14 7.22 -19.94 9.67
N ASP A 15 7.57 -20.91 8.84
CA ASP A 15 8.88 -21.56 8.72
C ASP A 15 9.79 -20.87 7.70
N SER A 16 9.33 -19.80 7.04
CA SER A 16 10.13 -19.06 6.07
C SER A 16 11.31 -18.35 6.75
N PRO A 17 12.52 -18.35 6.15
CA PRO A 17 13.64 -17.54 6.66
C PRO A 17 13.34 -16.03 6.64
N MET A 18 12.36 -15.57 5.85
CA MET A 18 11.92 -14.17 5.81
C MET A 18 11.00 -13.81 6.98
N ARG A 19 10.55 -14.79 7.77
CA ARG A 19 9.54 -14.58 8.81
C ARG A 19 9.95 -13.55 9.87
N PRO A 20 11.18 -13.55 10.41
CA PRO A 20 11.59 -12.54 11.39
C PRO A 20 11.52 -11.11 10.82
N LEU A 21 11.95 -10.91 9.57
CA LEU A 21 11.89 -9.62 8.89
C LEU A 21 10.44 -9.17 8.67
N TRP A 22 9.58 -10.09 8.21
CA TRP A 22 8.15 -9.81 8.04
C TRP A 22 7.49 -9.43 9.36
N ASP A 23 7.80 -10.13 10.45
CA ASP A 23 7.26 -9.85 11.78
C ASP A 23 7.67 -8.46 12.31
N ALA A 24 8.82 -7.94 11.91
CA ALA A 24 9.23 -6.56 12.17
C ALA A 24 8.45 -5.58 11.29
N ILE A 25 8.48 -5.76 9.96
CA ILE A 25 7.89 -4.82 8.99
C ILE A 25 6.37 -4.67 9.14
N ARG A 26 5.65 -5.77 9.41
CA ARG A 26 4.19 -5.74 9.57
C ARG A 26 3.73 -4.92 10.77
N LYS A 27 4.60 -4.72 11.77
CA LYS A 27 4.31 -3.93 12.97
C LYS A 27 4.71 -2.46 12.83
N LEU A 28 5.44 -2.09 11.78
CA LEU A 28 5.83 -0.70 11.56
C LEU A 28 4.59 0.16 11.28
N PRO A 29 4.34 1.20 12.09
CA PRO A 29 3.26 2.14 11.80
C PRO A 29 3.61 2.96 10.57
N CYS A 30 2.60 3.29 9.76
CA CYS A 30 2.79 4.22 8.66
C CYS A 30 2.97 5.64 9.22
N PRO A 31 4.11 6.33 8.96
CA PRO A 31 4.36 7.67 9.48
C PRO A 31 3.40 8.72 8.89
N MET A 32 2.87 8.46 7.68
CA MET A 32 1.96 9.36 6.96
C MET A 32 0.63 9.61 7.67
N VAL A 33 0.27 8.79 8.67
CA VAL A 33 -0.90 9.03 9.53
C VAL A 33 -0.84 10.41 10.22
N LYS A 34 0.37 10.95 10.45
CA LYS A 34 0.58 12.27 11.08
C LYS A 34 0.48 13.45 10.10
N TYR A 35 0.34 13.18 8.80
CA TYR A 35 0.38 14.20 7.75
C TYR A 35 -0.90 14.17 6.89
N PRO A 36 -2.06 14.49 7.49
CA PRO A 36 -3.37 14.34 6.83
C PRO A 36 -3.57 15.26 5.62
N ASN A 37 -2.79 16.34 5.50
CA ASN A 37 -2.93 17.33 4.44
C ASN A 37 -2.07 17.00 3.21
N VAL A 38 -1.31 15.89 3.24
CA VAL A 38 -0.52 15.46 2.10
C VAL A 38 -1.40 14.69 1.13
N ALA A 39 -1.43 15.13 -0.13
CA ALA A 39 -2.09 14.39 -1.19
C ALA A 39 -1.35 13.06 -1.44
N LEU A 40 -2.11 11.98 -1.56
CA LEU A 40 -1.59 10.65 -1.87
C LEU A 40 -2.14 10.22 -3.22
N GLN A 41 -1.26 9.83 -4.14
CA GLN A 41 -1.61 9.60 -5.55
C GLN A 41 -2.26 10.81 -6.25
N GLY A 42 -1.92 12.02 -5.83
CA GLY A 42 -2.52 13.25 -6.34
C GLY A 42 -3.87 13.60 -5.70
N GLU A 43 -4.44 12.71 -4.89
CA GLU A 43 -5.73 12.91 -4.26
C GLU A 43 -5.59 13.43 -2.82
N PRO A 44 -6.34 14.47 -2.43
CA PRO A 44 -6.41 14.88 -1.03
C PRO A 44 -7.07 13.79 -0.18
N ARG A 45 -6.95 13.90 1.14
CA ARG A 45 -7.70 13.05 2.06
C ARG A 45 -9.19 13.40 1.95
N PRO A 46 -10.10 12.43 1.70
CA PRO A 46 -11.53 12.68 1.72
C PRO A 46 -12.02 13.22 3.06
N GLU A 47 -12.99 14.12 3.01
CA GLU A 47 -13.62 14.73 4.17
C GLU A 47 -14.89 13.97 4.61
N VAL A 48 -15.42 14.34 5.79
CA VAL A 48 -16.70 13.80 6.27
C VAL A 48 -17.82 14.20 5.31
N GLY A 49 -18.62 13.22 4.88
CA GLY A 49 -19.73 13.43 3.94
C GLY A 49 -19.38 13.23 2.46
N ASP A 50 -18.09 13.18 2.11
CA ASP A 50 -17.66 12.89 0.74
C ASP A 50 -18.06 11.48 0.31
N ILE A 51 -18.27 11.29 -1.00
CA ILE A 51 -18.48 9.97 -1.61
C ILE A 51 -17.14 9.47 -2.14
N HIS A 52 -16.67 8.33 -1.63
CA HIS A 52 -15.46 7.68 -2.12
C HIS A 52 -15.79 6.63 -3.20
N PRO A 53 -15.05 6.56 -4.33
CA PRO A 53 -15.38 5.67 -5.44
C PRO A 53 -15.35 4.18 -5.09
N SER A 54 -14.67 3.77 -4.03
CA SER A 54 -14.72 2.37 -3.57
C SER A 54 -16.09 1.93 -3.06
N GLN A 55 -16.91 2.86 -2.56
CA GLN A 55 -18.23 2.60 -2.00
C GLN A 55 -19.16 3.78 -2.33
N PRO A 56 -19.54 3.97 -3.61
CA PRO A 56 -20.30 5.14 -4.07
C PRO A 56 -21.71 5.25 -3.46
N TRP A 57 -22.16 4.21 -2.76
CA TRP A 57 -23.42 4.16 -2.02
C TRP A 57 -23.28 4.57 -0.54
N GLN A 58 -22.08 4.92 -0.07
CA GLN A 58 -21.84 5.24 1.33
C GLN A 58 -20.93 6.47 1.49
N PRO A 59 -21.39 7.55 2.16
CA PRO A 59 -20.53 8.68 2.47
C PRO A 59 -19.50 8.33 3.56
N ILE A 60 -18.38 9.05 3.53
CA ILE A 60 -17.36 9.00 4.57
C ILE A 60 -17.96 9.46 5.91
N GLY A 61 -17.82 8.61 6.92
CA GLY A 61 -18.22 8.92 8.30
C GLY A 61 -17.17 9.74 9.05
N ALA A 62 -17.48 10.10 10.29
CA ALA A 62 -16.56 10.74 11.21
C ALA A 62 -16.09 9.75 12.30
N LYS A 63 -14.84 9.91 12.75
CA LYS A 63 -14.32 9.30 13.98
C LYS A 63 -14.87 10.02 15.21
N VAL A 64 -14.59 9.49 16.39
CA VAL A 64 -15.00 10.08 17.68
C VAL A 64 -14.49 11.50 17.86
N ASP A 65 -13.31 11.82 17.33
CA ASP A 65 -12.71 13.15 17.38
C ASP A 65 -13.23 14.12 16.28
N GLY A 66 -14.23 13.70 15.50
CA GLY A 66 -14.81 14.46 14.41
C GLY A 66 -14.00 14.43 13.11
N SER A 67 -12.81 13.81 13.09
CA SER A 67 -12.01 13.70 11.87
C SER A 67 -12.60 12.67 10.89
N PRO A 68 -12.33 12.78 9.58
CA PRO A 68 -12.82 11.82 8.59
C PRO A 68 -12.40 10.38 8.92
N ASP A 69 -13.31 9.41 8.75
CA ASP A 69 -13.02 7.98 8.91
C ASP A 69 -12.27 7.39 7.71
N VAL A 70 -11.09 7.97 7.48
CA VAL A 70 -10.15 7.65 6.42
C VAL A 70 -8.82 7.22 7.04
N SER A 71 -8.15 6.31 6.36
CA SER A 71 -6.85 5.74 6.73
C SER A 71 -5.88 5.81 5.55
N VAL A 72 -4.59 5.97 5.86
CA VAL A 72 -3.52 5.75 4.89
C VAL A 72 -3.37 4.24 4.68
N ASN A 73 -3.32 3.82 3.43
CA ASN A 73 -3.22 2.42 3.07
C ASN A 73 -2.18 2.16 1.98
N HIS A 74 -1.46 1.03 2.06
CA HIS A 74 -0.48 0.64 1.07
C HIS A 74 -1.14 0.09 -0.19
N ILE A 75 -0.75 0.60 -1.35
CA ILE A 75 -1.20 0.15 -2.68
C ILE A 75 -0.65 -1.26 -2.91
N VAL A 76 0.67 -1.38 -3.03
CA VAL A 76 1.41 -2.65 -3.01
C VAL A 76 1.59 -3.07 -1.54
N PRO A 77 1.06 -4.22 -1.13
CA PRO A 77 1.17 -4.71 0.25
C PRO A 77 2.61 -4.80 0.75
N LYS A 78 2.84 -4.49 2.03
CA LYS A 78 4.17 -4.62 2.67
C LYS A 78 4.78 -6.01 2.49
N VAL A 79 3.96 -7.06 2.54
CA VAL A 79 4.39 -8.44 2.35
C VAL A 79 4.93 -8.66 0.94
N GLU A 80 4.28 -8.07 -0.07
CA GLU A 80 4.66 -8.20 -1.46
C GLU A 80 5.99 -7.49 -1.74
N LEU A 81 6.23 -6.34 -1.09
CA LEU A 81 7.50 -5.61 -1.21
C LEU A 81 8.72 -6.48 -0.87
N LEU A 82 8.58 -7.39 0.10
CA LEU A 82 9.66 -8.31 0.48
C LEU A 82 10.09 -9.26 -0.64
N TYR A 83 9.21 -9.47 -1.63
CA TYR A 83 9.43 -10.36 -2.77
C TYR A 83 9.78 -9.59 -4.04
N LEU A 84 9.79 -8.24 -4.01
CA LEU A 84 10.25 -7.47 -5.16
C LEU A 84 11.75 -7.68 -5.37
N PRO A 85 12.21 -7.79 -6.64
CA PRO A 85 13.62 -7.97 -6.95
C PRO A 85 14.50 -6.97 -6.22
N ARG A 86 15.60 -7.46 -5.63
CA ARG A 86 16.62 -6.67 -4.91
C ARG A 86 16.14 -5.91 -3.67
N PHE A 87 14.88 -6.04 -3.24
CA PHE A 87 14.40 -5.35 -2.04
C PHE A 87 15.25 -5.69 -0.81
N LEU A 88 15.66 -6.95 -0.68
CA LEU A 88 16.49 -7.44 0.42
C LEU A 88 17.97 -7.01 0.34
N GLU A 89 18.40 -6.38 -0.75
CA GLU A 89 19.74 -5.79 -0.88
C GLU A 89 19.81 -4.36 -0.31
N LEU A 90 18.66 -3.75 -0.03
CA LEU A 90 18.57 -2.39 0.49
C LEU A 90 19.06 -2.29 1.94
N SER A 91 19.55 -1.10 2.31
CA SER A 91 19.72 -0.74 3.72
C SER A 91 18.37 -0.68 4.43
N ALA A 92 18.37 -0.75 5.76
CA ALA A 92 17.13 -0.65 6.54
C ALA A 92 16.40 0.68 6.29
N ASP A 93 17.14 1.78 6.09
CA ASP A 93 16.59 3.10 5.81
C ASP A 93 15.91 3.14 4.43
N HIS A 94 16.57 2.61 3.39
CA HIS A 94 15.98 2.53 2.05
C HIS A 94 14.77 1.58 2.01
N MET A 95 14.80 0.45 2.73
CA MET A 95 13.61 -0.40 2.90
C MET A 95 12.46 0.40 3.53
N TRP A 96 12.75 1.17 4.58
CA TRP A 96 11.74 1.96 5.26
C TRP A 96 11.13 3.03 4.35
N GLU A 97 11.94 3.70 3.53
CA GLU A 97 11.50 4.68 2.54
C GLU A 97 10.62 4.06 1.45
N VAL A 98 11.01 2.91 0.89
CA VAL A 98 10.21 2.19 -0.12
C VAL A 98 8.87 1.75 0.47
N ILE A 99 8.86 1.26 1.72
CA ILE A 99 7.64 0.81 2.38
C ILE A 99 6.68 1.98 2.64
N HIS A 100 7.17 3.09 3.18
CA HIS A 100 6.34 4.17 3.70
C HIS A 100 6.28 5.42 2.82
N GLY A 101 6.96 5.41 1.67
CA GLY A 101 6.95 6.52 0.73
C GLY A 101 5.56 6.78 0.17
N ALA A 102 5.21 8.06 0.00
CA ALA A 102 3.92 8.50 -0.53
C ALA A 102 3.57 7.81 -1.87
N LEU A 103 4.59 7.42 -2.65
CA LEU A 103 4.45 6.68 -3.89
C LEU A 103 3.61 5.40 -3.75
N ASN A 104 3.75 4.66 -2.64
CA ASN A 104 3.05 3.40 -2.39
C ASN A 104 1.81 3.56 -1.48
N LEU A 105 1.39 4.79 -1.21
CA LEU A 105 0.31 5.08 -0.27
C LEU A 105 -0.86 5.74 -0.97
N GLN A 106 -2.06 5.48 -0.47
CA GLN A 106 -3.31 6.11 -0.88
C GLN A 106 -4.22 6.34 0.33
N TRP A 107 -5.13 7.30 0.21
CA TRP A 107 -6.23 7.49 1.16
C TRP A 107 -7.35 6.48 0.88
N LEU A 108 -7.84 5.79 1.91
CA LEU A 108 -9.01 4.91 1.81
C LEU A 108 -9.94 5.08 3.00
N PRO A 109 -11.27 4.92 2.82
CA PRO A 109 -12.18 4.76 3.94
C PRO A 109 -11.67 3.66 4.88
N THR A 110 -11.62 3.91 6.19
CA THR A 110 -11.06 2.96 7.17
C THR A 110 -11.74 1.59 7.07
N ARG A 111 -13.06 1.58 6.81
CA ARG A 111 -13.83 0.35 6.57
C ARG A 111 -13.27 -0.46 5.40
N VAL A 112 -12.98 0.19 4.27
CA VAL A 112 -12.43 -0.44 3.06
C VAL A 112 -11.03 -0.99 3.32
N SER A 113 -10.16 -0.18 3.93
CA SER A 113 -8.82 -0.64 4.29
C SER A 113 -8.84 -1.87 5.21
N ARG A 114 -9.68 -1.87 6.25
CA ARG A 114 -9.71 -2.93 7.27
C ARG A 114 -10.42 -4.21 6.83
N PHE A 115 -11.62 -4.08 6.26
CA PHE A 115 -12.51 -5.24 6.04
C PHE A 115 -12.50 -5.75 4.60
N HIS A 116 -12.20 -4.88 3.64
CA HIS A 116 -12.32 -5.23 2.23
C HIS A 116 -10.94 -5.48 1.59
N LYS A 117 -9.90 -4.73 1.99
CA LYS A 117 -8.52 -4.98 1.54
C LYS A 117 -7.72 -5.83 2.50
N GLY A 118 -7.72 -5.52 3.80
CA GLY A 118 -7.03 -6.33 4.81
C GLY A 118 -5.53 -6.55 4.55
N SER A 119 -4.84 -5.57 3.93
CA SER A 119 -3.45 -5.68 3.45
C SER A 119 -3.19 -6.73 2.35
N ARG A 120 -4.23 -7.16 1.62
CA ARG A 120 -4.13 -8.12 0.51
C ARG A 120 -4.09 -7.42 -0.86
N ASN A 121 -4.05 -8.23 -1.92
CA ASN A 121 -4.12 -7.81 -3.31
C ASN A 121 -5.46 -7.13 -3.62
N ALA A 122 -5.43 -6.17 -4.54
CA ALA A 122 -6.63 -5.51 -5.04
C ALA A 122 -7.62 -6.50 -5.69
N GLU A 123 -7.10 -7.55 -6.33
CA GLU A 123 -7.88 -8.63 -6.96
C GLU A 123 -8.78 -9.38 -5.98
N ASP A 124 -8.37 -9.48 -4.72
CA ASP A 124 -9.10 -10.20 -3.67
C ASP A 124 -10.17 -9.34 -2.98
N MET A 125 -10.24 -8.04 -3.30
CA MET A 125 -11.23 -7.16 -2.67
C MET A 125 -12.65 -7.57 -3.08
N VAL A 126 -13.53 -7.63 -2.08
CA VAL A 126 -14.96 -7.89 -2.22
C VAL A 126 -15.74 -6.80 -1.49
N GLY A 127 -16.98 -6.52 -1.90
CA GLY A 127 -17.83 -5.52 -1.23
C GLY A 127 -17.40 -4.06 -1.46
N VAL A 128 -16.70 -3.82 -2.57
CA VAL A 128 -16.34 -2.51 -3.11
C VAL A 128 -16.89 -2.38 -4.53
N ASP A 129 -16.94 -1.17 -5.06
CA ASP A 129 -17.31 -0.93 -6.44
C ASP A 129 -16.36 -1.65 -7.41
N GLU A 130 -16.92 -2.28 -8.43
CA GLU A 130 -16.16 -3.13 -9.35
C GLU A 130 -15.27 -2.29 -10.30
N ALA A 131 -15.76 -1.15 -10.78
CA ALA A 131 -14.94 -0.28 -11.64
C ALA A 131 -13.74 0.26 -10.85
N TRP A 132 -13.99 0.72 -9.62
CA TRP A 132 -12.91 1.13 -8.72
C TRP A 132 -11.94 -0.02 -8.41
N LYS A 133 -12.42 -1.25 -8.20
CA LYS A 133 -11.54 -2.42 -8.01
C LYS A 133 -10.61 -2.62 -9.21
N GLN A 134 -11.12 -2.53 -10.44
CA GLN A 134 -10.29 -2.64 -11.64
C GLN A 134 -9.23 -1.54 -11.73
N GLU A 135 -9.58 -0.31 -11.36
CA GLU A 135 -8.62 0.80 -11.24
C GLU A 135 -7.53 0.52 -10.19
N GLN A 136 -7.90 -0.10 -9.06
CA GLN A 136 -6.96 -0.47 -8.02
C GLN A 136 -6.01 -1.60 -8.43
N ILE A 137 -6.49 -2.57 -9.20
CA ILE A 137 -5.64 -3.61 -9.79
C ILE A 137 -4.62 -2.96 -10.72
N ALA A 138 -5.06 -2.10 -11.64
CA ALA A 138 -4.18 -1.39 -12.56
C ALA A 138 -3.18 -0.48 -11.82
N LEU A 139 -3.62 0.22 -10.76
CA LEU A 139 -2.78 1.02 -9.89
C LEU A 139 -1.72 0.17 -9.18
N GLN A 140 -2.10 -0.98 -8.60
CA GLN A 140 -1.15 -1.88 -7.93
C GLN A 140 -0.09 -2.41 -8.89
N HIS A 141 -0.47 -2.84 -10.11
CA HIS A 141 0.50 -3.26 -11.12
C HIS A 141 1.45 -2.15 -11.54
N ARG A 142 0.94 -0.92 -11.72
CA ARG A 142 1.78 0.24 -12.05
C ARG A 142 2.77 0.53 -10.93
N LYS A 143 2.30 0.59 -9.67
CA LYS A 143 3.17 0.84 -8.51
C LYS A 143 4.16 -0.27 -8.25
N ARG A 144 3.82 -1.53 -8.54
CA ARG A 144 4.78 -2.63 -8.51
C ARG A 144 5.99 -2.35 -9.40
N ARG A 145 5.76 -1.96 -10.65
CA ARG A 145 6.84 -1.63 -11.60
C ARG A 145 7.67 -0.42 -11.13
N GLU A 146 7.02 0.67 -10.77
CA GLU A 146 7.70 1.88 -10.29
C GLU A 146 8.55 1.60 -9.04
N LEU A 147 8.04 0.80 -8.10
CA LEU A 147 8.78 0.42 -6.90
C LEU A 147 9.97 -0.48 -7.23
N THR A 148 9.83 -1.44 -8.15
CA THR A 148 10.97 -2.25 -8.61
C THR A 148 12.08 -1.40 -9.20
N GLU A 149 11.74 -0.40 -10.04
CA GLU A 149 12.72 0.53 -10.62
C GLU A 149 13.46 1.34 -9.54
N ILE A 150 12.73 1.86 -8.54
CA ILE A 150 13.32 2.60 -7.42
C ILE A 150 14.20 1.71 -6.55
N ILE A 151 13.76 0.49 -6.25
CA ILE A 151 14.54 -0.48 -5.49
C ILE A 151 15.86 -0.78 -6.20
N HIS A 152 15.83 -0.97 -7.52
CA HIS A 152 17.05 -1.18 -8.30
C HIS A 152 17.99 0.02 -8.20
N ALA A 153 17.48 1.24 -8.38
CA ALA A 153 18.29 2.46 -8.29
C ALA A 153 18.92 2.65 -6.90
N LEU A 154 18.14 2.41 -5.83
CA LEU A 154 18.63 2.49 -4.45
C LEU A 154 19.68 1.41 -4.15
N ALA A 155 19.47 0.18 -4.63
CA ALA A 155 20.43 -0.91 -4.47
C ALA A 155 21.74 -0.62 -5.21
N ASP A 156 21.68 -0.05 -6.42
CA ASP A 156 22.87 0.35 -7.17
C ASP A 156 23.64 1.48 -6.47
N SER A 157 22.91 2.44 -5.87
CA SER A 157 23.52 3.56 -5.15
C SER A 157 24.26 3.16 -3.87
N ALA A 158 23.93 2.00 -3.29
CA ALA A 158 24.53 1.50 -2.06
C ALA A 158 25.86 0.75 -2.26
N VAL A 159 26.31 0.59 -3.52
CA VAL A 159 27.55 -0.13 -3.89
C VAL A 159 28.78 0.80 -3.98
N HIS A 160 28.68 2.02 -3.44
CA HIS A 160 29.76 3.02 -3.42
C HIS A 160 30.08 3.45 -1.97
#